data_AF-A0A1X1Z6U8-F1
#
_entry.id   AF-A0A1X1Z6U8-F1
#
_cell.length_a   1.000
_cell.length_b   1.000
_cell.length_c   1.000
_cell.angle_alpha   90.00
_cell.angle_beta   90.00
_cell.angle_gamma   90.00
#
_symmetry.space_group_name_H-M   'P 1'
#
loop_
_entity.id
_entity.type
_entity.pdbx_description
1 polymer ?
#
loop_
_entity_poly.entity_id
_entity_poly.type
_entity_poly.pdbx_seq_one_letter_code
_entity_poly.pdbx_strand_id
1 'polypeptide(L)' 'MDVQTVVVEECGRWFVEIIVVFADGVVRKRIDGHPTKRRAELSAGLIKRAAERNIRGPLNG' A
#
# COMPACT_ATOMS: atom_id res chain seq x y z
N MET A 1 2.86 -4.36 -14.73
CA MET A 1 2.72 -3.38 -13.63
C MET A 1 2.86 -4.15 -12.33
N ASP A 2 3.61 -3.62 -11.38
CA ASP A 2 3.85 -4.25 -10.07
C ASP A 2 3.35 -3.33 -8.96
N VAL A 3 2.78 -3.90 -7.90
CA VAL A 3 2.29 -3.15 -6.73
C VAL A 3 2.94 -3.69 -5.47
N GLN A 4 3.60 -2.80 -4.74
CA GLN A 4 4.26 -3.11 -3.47
C GLN A 4 3.65 -2.28 -2.35
N THR A 5 3.56 -2.88 -1.16
CA THR A 5 3.14 -2.21 0.06
C THR A 5 4.30 -2.27 1.05
N VAL A 6 4.79 -1.11 1.48
CA VAL A 6 5.90 -1.00 2.43
C VAL A 6 5.47 -0.31 3.71
N VAL A 7 6.06 -0.73 4.83
CA VAL A 7 5.85 -0.11 6.14
C VAL A 7 7.11 0.66 6.50
N VAL A 8 6.96 1.96 6.75
CA VAL A 8 8.06 2.89 7.06
C VAL A 8 7.84 3.48 8.44
N GLU A 9 8.89 3.55 9.26
CA GLU A 9 8.85 4.26 10.53
C GLU A 9 9.28 5.72 10.33
N GLU A 10 8.48 6.66 10.82
CA GLU A 10 8.82 8.09 10.81
C GLU A 10 8.23 8.78 12.04
N CYS A 11 9.07 9.52 12.78
CA CYS A 11 8.68 10.26 13.99
C CYS A 11 7.88 9.42 15.01
N GLY A 12 8.27 8.15 15.22
CA GLY A 12 7.60 7.23 16.14
C GLY A 12 6.23 6.72 15.69
N ARG A 13 5.85 6.97 14.43
CA ARG A 13 4.64 6.41 13.80
C ARG A 13 5.03 5.50 12.64
N TRP A 14 4.11 4.59 12.31
CA TRP A 14 4.31 3.57 11.29
C TRP A 14 3.40 3.84 10.10
N PHE A 15 3.98 4.25 8.99
CA PHE A 15 3.25 4.61 7.78
C PHE A 15 3.24 3.46 6.78
N VAL A 16 2.08 3.27 6.13
CA VAL A 16 1.98 2.39 4.97
C VAL A 16 2.13 3.23 3.71
N GLU A 17 2.99 2.79 2.81
CA GLU A 17 3.15 3.39 1.50
C GLU A 17 2.93 2.34 0.41
N ILE A 18 2.23 2.75 -0.64
CA ILE A 18 2.03 1.94 -1.85
C ILE A 18 3.01 2.46 -2.91
N ILE A 19 3.72 1.53 -3.52
CA ILE A 19 4.60 1.77 -4.67
C ILE A 19 4.01 1.03 -5.85
N VAL A 20 3.66 1.76 -6.91
CA VAL A 20 3.17 1.19 -8.17
C VAL A 20 4.21 1.43 -9.25
N VAL A 21 4.68 0.34 -9.85
CA VAL A 21 5.66 0.37 -10.95
C VAL A 21 4.91 0.17 -12.26
N PHE A 22 4.92 1.21 -13.08
CA PHE A 22 4.44 1.23 -14.46
C PHE A 22 5.63 1.05 -15.43
N ALA A 23 5.34 0.89 -16.72
CA ALA A 23 6.40 0.79 -17.73
C ALA A 23 7.15 2.11 -17.93
N ASP A 24 6.49 3.23 -17.63
CA ASP A 24 6.94 4.60 -17.85
C ASP A 24 7.32 5.34 -16.55
N GLY A 25 7.13 4.74 -15.39
CA GLY A 25 7.49 5.38 -14.13
C GLY A 25 7.07 4.63 -12.88
N VAL A 26 7.40 5.23 -11.73
CA VAL A 26 7.09 4.71 -10.40
C VAL A 26 6.30 5.75 -9.64
N VAL A 27 5.13 5.36 -9.12
CA VAL A 27 4.31 6.18 -8.25
C VAL A 27 4.45 5.68 -6.82
N ARG A 28 4.84 6.56 -5.90
CA ARG A 28 4.91 6.28 -4.47
C ARG A 28 3.89 7.14 -3.74
N LYS A 29 3.01 6.53 -2.95
CA LYS A 29 1.97 7.22 -2.21
C LYS A 29 1.90 6.73 -0.77
N ARG A 30 1.93 7.66 0.17
CA ARG A 30 1.61 7.40 1.57
C ARG A 30 0.09 7.31 1.76
N ILE A 31 -0.34 6.26 2.44
CA ILE A 31 -1.75 5.96 2.67
C ILE A 31 -2.16 6.39 4.07
N ASP A 32 -1.64 5.71 5.09
CA ASP A 32 -2.06 5.90 6.48
C ASP A 32 -0.90 5.77 7.47
N GLY A 33 -1.08 6.39 8.64
CA GLY A 33 -0.16 6.31 9.78
C GLY A 33 -0.77 5.58 10.96
N HIS A 34 -0.05 4.61 11.51
CA HIS A 34 -0.47 3.74 12.61
C HIS A 34 0.42 3.94 13.84
N PRO A 35 -0.11 3.72 15.06
CA PRO A 35 0.66 3.86 16.31
C PRO A 35 1.63 2.70 16.55
N THR A 36 1.47 1.56 15.88
CA THR A 36 2.35 0.39 16.04
C THR A 36 2.66 -0.27 14.71
N LYS A 37 3.84 -0.87 14.60
CA LYS A 37 4.29 -1.62 13.41
C LYS A 37 3.29 -2.70 13.01
N ARG A 38 2.84 -3.51 13.98
CA ARG A 38 1.90 -4.62 13.74
C ARG A 38 0.59 -4.15 13.09
N ARG A 39 0.10 -2.96 13.45
CA ARG A 39 -1.11 -2.38 12.82
C ARG A 39 -0.84 -1.95 11.38
N ALA A 40 0.31 -1.33 11.12
CA ALA A 40 0.71 -0.97 9.77
C ALA A 40 0.93 -2.20 8.88
N GLU A 41 1.55 -3.26 9.39
CA GLU A 41 1.76 -4.52 8.67
C GLU A 41 0.44 -5.22 8.34
N LEU A 42 -0.52 -5.24 9.28
CA LEU A 42 -1.85 -5.77 9.02
C LEU A 42 -2.56 -5.00 7.90
N SER A 43 -2.52 -3.66 7.96
CA SER A 43 -3.08 -2.77 6.93
C SER A 43 -2.42 -3.01 5.56
N ALA A 44 -1.08 -3.03 5.51
CA ALA A 44 -0.31 -3.31 4.31
C ALA A 44 -0.68 -4.67 3.70
N GLY A 45 -0.83 -5.72 4.52
CA GLY A 45 -1.25 -7.03 4.07
C GLY A 45 -2.65 -7.06 3.46
N LEU A 46 -3.60 -6.29 4.01
CA LEU A 46 -4.95 -6.15 3.44
C LEU A 46 -4.92 -5.42 2.10
N ILE A 47 -4.15 -4.33 1.99
CA ILE A 47 -3.98 -3.58 0.75
C ILE A 47 -3.34 -4.45 -0.33
N LYS A 48 -2.27 -5.18 0.00
CA LYS A 48 -1.60 -6.09 -0.94
C LYS A 48 -2.57 -7.14 -1.49
N ARG A 49 -3.31 -7.81 -0.61
CA ARG A 49 -4.35 -8.77 -1.02
C ARG A 49 -5.39 -8.09 -1.90
N ALA A 50 -5.81 -6.86 -1.57
CA ALA A 50 -6.77 -6.14 -2.37
C ALA A 50 -6.26 -5.83 -3.78
N ALA A 51 -4.99 -5.46 -3.93
CA ALA A 51 -4.34 -5.18 -5.20
C ALA A 51 -4.10 -6.44 -6.06
N GLU A 52 -3.80 -7.57 -5.42
CA GLU A 52 -3.56 -8.85 -6.10
C GLU A 52 -4.84 -9.57 -6.51
N ARG A 53 -6.01 -9.16 -5.98
CA ARG A 53 -7.29 -9.75 -6.35
C ARG A 53 -7.58 -9.47 -7.83
N ASN A 54 -8.13 -10.49 -8.49
CA ASN A 54 -8.65 -10.38 -9.85
C ASN A 54 -10.02 -9.65 -9.80
N ILE A 55 -9.97 -8.32 -9.73
CA ILE A 55 -11.17 -7.48 -9.68
C ILE A 55 -11.62 -7.22 -11.13
N ARG A 56 -12.89 -7.52 -11.43
CA ARG A 56 -13.52 -7.27 -12.74
C ARG A 56 -13.74 -5.76 -12.92
N GLY A 57 -12.66 -5.02 -13.18
CA GLY A 57 -12.66 -3.57 -13.36
C GLY A 57 -13.17 -2.78 -12.13
N PRO A 58 -13.16 -1.44 -12.20
CA PRO A 58 -13.78 -0.61 -11.16
C PRO A 58 -15.27 -0.94 -11.07
N LEU A 59 -15.75 -1.32 -9.88
CA LEU A 59 -17.19 -1.50 -9.65
C LEU A 59 -17.93 -0.15 -9.69
N ASN A 60 -17.24 0.95 -9.41
CA ASN A 60 -17.74 2.31 -9.55
C ASN A 60 -16.60 3.17 -10.12
N GLY A 61 -16.88 3.84 -11.24
CA GLY A 61 -16.03 4.87 -11.84
C GLY A 61 -16.36 6.25 -11.29
#